data_AF-A0A146KHR5-F1
#
_entry.id   AF-A0A146KHR5-F1
#
_cell.length_a   1.000
_cell.length_b   1.000
_cell.length_c   1.000
_cell.angle_alpha   90.00
_cell.angle_beta   90.00
_cell.angle_gamma   90.00
#
_symmetry.space_group_name_H-M   'P 1'
#
loop_
_entity.id
_entity.type
_entity.pdbx_description
1 polymer ?
#
loop_
_entity_poly.entity_id
_entity_poly.type
_entity_poly.pdbx_seq_one_letter_code
_entity_poly.pdbx_strand_id
1 'polypeptide(L)'
;LFSIQQPQYIIGDNTYNSLGCNKSQQFYKFEACKTSSPFDKIITTKYQTMLLHGNELYGLGTPTNYSLGSSFTFTSPAKIPFFQNKNVIDFGVGTYHTIVLLQDGSIYTQGSNNYNQLGRSGSSYPSKVVLNLDSDESIKQVGAIQNVSYIVTNKRIYASGQCTNGLCAQSDIVLANFTSLQLPQSTYIQKAFFFEHNLVFKATNYNFYGTGRNYEGQLCTGSYTQFIKQFTKMNLGSTVEKLAININTSLHLTYNNQLSFCGDDESGGSEQYYPTTIDTDEFYNIKDIAVYGESWVVVDQEKTYQITPNTQEWKKQKLVQEGMTNVTASSSGLIIFSTISQTTQQSEDDDELESDIFGFTILAFVVAQIAILLTLCVQCNKIKLMKKRDAKPVAENKV
;
A
#
# COMPACT_ATOMS: atom_id res chain seq x y z
N LEU A 1 -24.31 -5.57 16.31
CA LEU A 1 -23.02 -5.45 15.61
C LEU A 1 -22.70 -3.97 15.43
N PHE A 2 -22.07 -3.37 16.44
CA PHE A 2 -21.57 -2.00 16.32
C PHE A 2 -20.33 -2.04 15.42
N SER A 3 -20.39 -1.37 14.28
CA SER A 3 -19.20 -1.06 13.48
C SER A 3 -18.31 -0.16 14.34
N ILE A 4 -17.25 -0.73 14.93
CA ILE A 4 -16.24 0.04 15.65
C ILE A 4 -15.60 0.99 14.64
N GLN A 5 -15.86 2.29 14.79
CA GLN A 5 -15.22 3.35 14.01
C GLN A 5 -13.70 3.25 14.22
N GLN A 6 -12.96 2.93 13.15
CA GLN A 6 -11.50 2.86 13.21
C GLN A 6 -10.94 4.28 13.00
N PRO A 7 -10.15 4.83 13.92
CA PRO A 7 -9.53 6.13 13.71
C PRO A 7 -8.48 6.01 12.61
N GLN A 8 -8.57 6.88 11.60
CA GLN A 8 -7.45 7.14 10.71
C GLN A 8 -6.65 8.31 11.29
N TYR A 9 -5.32 8.17 11.31
CA TYR A 9 -4.43 9.24 11.76
C TYR A 9 -3.86 9.92 10.55
N ILE A 10 -3.85 11.25 10.58
CA ILE A 10 -3.50 12.07 9.44
C ILE A 10 -2.46 13.11 9.91
N ILE A 11 -1.37 13.27 9.17
CA ILE A 11 -0.36 14.33 9.39
C ILE A 11 -0.06 15.02 8.07
N GLY A 12 0.07 16.34 8.06
CA GLY A 12 0.47 17.07 6.85
C GLY A 12 -0.07 18.51 6.81
N ASP A 13 0.09 19.15 5.66
CA ASP A 13 -0.43 20.49 5.42
C ASP A 13 -1.96 20.47 5.25
N ASN A 14 -2.69 21.07 6.20
CA ASN A 14 -4.15 21.25 6.15
C ASN A 14 -4.58 22.71 5.90
N THR A 15 -3.70 23.55 5.34
CA THR A 15 -3.99 24.98 5.08
C THR A 15 -5.28 25.16 4.25
N TYR A 16 -5.58 24.22 3.35
CA TYR A 16 -6.77 24.24 2.49
C TYR A 16 -7.88 23.28 2.95
N ASN A 17 -7.82 22.81 4.19
CA ASN A 17 -8.69 21.76 4.73
C ASN A 17 -8.69 20.46 3.89
N SER A 18 -7.57 20.18 3.19
CA SER A 18 -7.34 18.98 2.39
C SER A 18 -7.37 17.69 3.22
N LEU A 19 -7.25 17.79 4.54
CA LEU A 19 -7.22 16.66 5.48
C LEU A 19 -8.56 16.45 6.20
N GLY A 20 -9.50 17.40 6.09
CA GLY A 20 -10.91 17.18 6.48
C GLY A 20 -11.15 17.24 7.99
N CYS A 21 -10.20 17.79 8.73
CA CYS A 21 -10.24 17.89 10.19
C CYS A 21 -10.88 19.21 10.68
N ASN A 22 -11.56 19.96 9.80
CA ASN A 22 -12.26 21.22 10.09
C ASN A 22 -11.41 22.26 10.84
N LYS A 23 -10.12 22.30 10.53
CA LYS A 23 -9.13 23.21 11.12
C LYS A 23 -8.16 23.68 10.04
N SER A 24 -8.19 24.96 9.67
CA SER A 24 -7.30 25.54 8.65
C SER A 24 -5.94 25.91 9.24
N GLN A 25 -5.15 24.92 9.65
CA GLN A 25 -3.80 25.10 10.20
C GLN A 25 -2.86 24.01 9.68
N GLN A 26 -1.55 24.30 9.57
CA GLN A 26 -0.55 23.25 9.31
C GLN A 26 -0.38 22.37 10.56
N PHE A 27 -0.38 21.05 10.37
CA PHE A 27 -0.14 20.10 11.46
C PHE A 27 1.29 19.57 11.40
N TYR A 28 2.13 20.07 12.29
CA TYR A 28 3.50 19.56 12.50
C TYR A 28 3.54 18.37 13.47
N LYS A 29 2.37 17.89 13.93
CA LYS A 29 2.18 16.72 14.82
C LYS A 29 0.98 15.91 14.30
N PHE A 30 0.98 14.59 14.50
CA PHE A 30 -0.13 13.73 14.10
C PHE A 30 -1.44 14.21 14.71
N GLU A 31 -2.42 14.53 13.88
CA GLU A 31 -3.79 14.73 14.33
C GLU A 31 -4.63 13.51 13.94
N ALA A 32 -5.25 12.90 14.95
CA ALA A 32 -6.23 11.84 14.71
C ALA A 32 -7.47 12.46 14.08
N CYS A 33 -7.79 12.09 12.84
CA CYS A 33 -9.03 12.50 12.21
C CYS A 33 -9.92 11.28 12.07
N LYS A 34 -10.89 11.17 12.99
CA LYS A 34 -11.86 10.08 13.00
C LYS A 34 -12.66 10.12 11.70
N THR A 35 -12.35 9.22 10.77
CA THR A 35 -13.16 8.97 9.59
C THR A 35 -14.17 7.88 9.93
N SER A 36 -15.33 7.90 9.27
CA SER A 36 -16.42 6.97 9.58
C SER A 36 -16.17 5.53 9.09
N SER A 37 -15.16 5.30 8.23
CA SER A 37 -14.87 4.00 7.61
C SER A 37 -13.43 3.95 7.06
N PRO A 38 -12.78 2.78 7.01
CA PRO A 38 -11.44 2.64 6.41
C PRO A 38 -11.51 2.81 4.89
N PHE A 39 -10.78 3.74 4.31
CA PHE A 39 -10.69 3.91 2.85
C PHE A 39 -9.69 2.93 2.22
N ASP A 40 -10.03 2.40 1.04
CA ASP A 40 -9.25 1.43 0.26
C ASP A 40 -8.04 2.09 -0.43
N LYS A 41 -8.20 3.35 -0.86
CA LYS A 41 -7.14 4.15 -1.49
C LYS A 41 -7.34 5.62 -1.19
N ILE A 42 -6.24 6.31 -0.92
CA ILE A 42 -6.23 7.73 -0.59
C ILE A 42 -5.11 8.42 -1.37
N ILE A 43 -5.42 9.52 -2.06
CA ILE A 43 -4.42 10.38 -2.68
C ILE A 43 -4.71 11.82 -2.26
N THR A 44 -3.68 12.49 -1.74
CA THR A 44 -3.76 13.89 -1.33
C THR A 44 -2.75 14.71 -2.09
N THR A 45 -3.20 15.85 -2.61
CA THR A 45 -2.38 16.90 -3.17
C THR A 45 -2.49 18.15 -2.30
N LYS A 46 -1.74 19.21 -2.65
CA LYS A 46 -1.76 20.48 -1.93
C LYS A 46 -3.16 21.05 -1.72
N TYR A 47 -4.09 20.84 -2.65
CA TYR A 47 -5.39 21.50 -2.65
C TYR A 47 -6.58 20.57 -2.36
N GLN A 48 -6.39 19.26 -2.50
CA GLN A 48 -7.49 18.30 -2.47
C GLN A 48 -7.05 16.91 -2.02
N THR A 49 -8.00 16.16 -1.48
CA THR A 49 -7.87 14.72 -1.19
C THR A 49 -8.99 13.97 -1.87
N MET A 50 -8.65 12.82 -2.45
CA MET A 50 -9.61 11.87 -2.99
C MET A 50 -9.45 10.53 -2.28
N LEU A 51 -10.59 9.91 -2.00
CA LEU A 51 -10.69 8.71 -1.19
C LEU A 51 -11.60 7.71 -1.90
N LEU A 52 -11.21 6.44 -1.93
CA LEU A 52 -12.04 5.34 -2.41
C LEU A 52 -12.43 4.47 -1.23
N HIS A 53 -13.71 4.19 -1.07
CA HIS A 53 -14.21 3.22 -0.09
C HIS A 53 -15.40 2.46 -0.66
N GLY A 54 -15.32 1.13 -0.71
CA GLY A 54 -16.44 0.29 -1.11
C GLY A 54 -16.97 0.63 -2.51
N ASN A 55 -16.05 0.86 -3.45
CA ASN A 55 -16.30 1.31 -4.83
C ASN A 55 -16.96 2.69 -4.99
N GLU A 56 -17.04 3.49 -3.92
CA GLU A 56 -17.55 4.85 -3.95
C GLU A 56 -16.40 5.85 -3.80
N LEU A 57 -16.44 6.91 -4.62
CA LEU A 57 -15.39 7.91 -4.68
C LEU A 57 -15.81 9.17 -3.92
N TYR A 58 -14.96 9.59 -3.00
CA TYR A 58 -15.14 10.76 -2.15
C TYR A 58 -14.08 11.82 -2.47
N GLY A 59 -14.47 13.08 -2.30
CA GLY A 59 -13.60 14.25 -2.44
C GLY A 59 -13.63 15.11 -1.17
N LEU A 60 -12.52 15.82 -0.97
CA LEU A 60 -12.28 16.73 0.14
C LEU A 60 -11.34 17.85 -0.30
N GLY A 61 -11.54 19.07 0.19
CA GLY A 61 -10.73 20.24 -0.15
C GLY A 61 -11.32 21.07 -1.29
N THR A 62 -10.48 21.91 -1.91
CA THR A 62 -10.91 22.91 -2.90
C THR A 62 -10.68 22.39 -4.32
N PRO A 63 -11.75 22.16 -5.12
CA PRO A 63 -11.60 21.63 -6.47
C PRO A 63 -11.21 22.71 -7.46
N THR A 64 -9.92 22.95 -7.58
CA THR A 64 -9.40 23.83 -8.64
C THR A 64 -9.69 23.22 -10.02
N ASN A 65 -10.31 23.99 -10.90
CA ASN A 65 -10.68 23.57 -12.27
C ASN A 65 -11.57 22.30 -12.35
N TYR A 66 -12.43 22.01 -11.37
CA TYR A 66 -13.27 20.79 -11.32
C TYR A 66 -12.50 19.48 -11.14
N SER A 67 -11.31 19.51 -10.54
CA SER A 67 -10.52 18.29 -10.28
C SER A 67 -11.23 17.24 -9.41
N LEU A 68 -12.16 17.64 -8.53
CA LEU A 68 -13.05 16.73 -7.78
C LEU A 68 -14.40 16.49 -8.46
N GLY A 69 -14.58 16.89 -9.73
CA GLY A 69 -15.85 16.74 -10.45
C GLY A 69 -16.95 17.69 -9.99
N SER A 70 -16.58 18.73 -9.25
CA SER A 70 -17.47 19.76 -8.68
C SER A 70 -16.74 21.10 -8.65
N SER A 71 -17.48 22.22 -8.65
CA SER A 71 -16.96 23.56 -8.37
C SER A 71 -16.98 23.91 -6.87
N PHE A 72 -17.62 23.09 -6.04
CA PHE A 72 -17.80 23.35 -4.61
C PHE A 72 -16.66 22.77 -3.77
N THR A 73 -16.15 23.56 -2.82
CA THR A 73 -15.23 23.09 -1.79
C THR A 73 -15.95 22.11 -0.86
N PHE A 74 -15.32 20.97 -0.61
CA PHE A 74 -15.78 19.98 0.35
C PHE A 74 -15.00 20.16 1.66
N THR A 75 -15.69 20.49 2.75
CA THR A 75 -15.05 20.69 4.07
C THR A 75 -14.93 19.41 4.88
N SER A 76 -15.63 18.36 4.46
CA SER A 76 -15.53 17.00 4.98
C SER A 76 -15.60 15.99 3.82
N PRO A 77 -15.14 14.74 4.00
CA PRO A 77 -15.25 13.71 2.98
C PRO A 77 -16.69 13.55 2.48
N ALA A 78 -16.91 13.80 1.19
CA ALA A 78 -18.23 13.71 0.57
C ALA A 78 -18.16 12.97 -0.76
N LYS A 79 -19.20 12.18 -1.08
CA LYS A 79 -19.29 11.45 -2.34
C LYS A 79 -19.26 12.40 -3.53
N ILE A 80 -18.45 12.09 -4.54
CA ILE A 80 -18.41 12.86 -5.78
C ILE A 80 -19.68 12.57 -6.60
N PRO A 81 -20.59 13.53 -6.80
CA PRO A 81 -21.93 13.27 -7.33
C PRO A 81 -21.95 12.53 -8.67
N PHE A 82 -21.02 12.85 -9.58
CA PHE A 82 -20.97 12.23 -10.90
C PHE A 82 -20.69 10.72 -10.87
N PHE A 83 -19.95 10.24 -9.87
CA PHE A 83 -19.49 8.85 -9.75
C PHE A 83 -20.34 8.00 -8.80
N GLN A 84 -21.38 8.58 -8.19
CA GLN A 84 -22.31 7.82 -7.36
C GLN A 84 -22.96 6.71 -8.21
N ASN A 85 -22.95 5.47 -7.68
CA ASN A 85 -23.48 4.28 -8.34
C ASN A 85 -22.73 3.87 -9.63
N LYS A 86 -21.48 4.31 -9.82
CA LYS A 86 -20.67 3.95 -11.01
C LYS A 86 -19.55 2.93 -10.74
N ASN A 87 -19.51 2.33 -9.55
CA ASN A 87 -18.51 1.35 -9.12
C ASN A 87 -17.07 1.73 -9.52
N VAL A 88 -16.49 2.68 -8.79
CA VAL A 88 -15.10 3.10 -9.00
C VAL A 88 -14.16 2.03 -8.43
N ILE A 89 -13.12 1.64 -9.18
CA ILE A 89 -12.15 0.65 -8.72
C ILE A 89 -10.72 1.20 -8.60
N ASP A 90 -10.41 2.30 -9.29
CA ASP A 90 -9.12 2.97 -9.17
C ASP A 90 -9.22 4.45 -9.57
N PHE A 91 -8.28 5.26 -9.10
CA PHE A 91 -8.19 6.68 -9.48
C PHE A 91 -6.76 7.22 -9.36
N GLY A 92 -6.46 8.29 -10.10
CA GLY A 92 -5.22 9.04 -10.03
C GLY A 92 -5.51 10.53 -9.93
N VAL A 93 -4.68 11.25 -9.17
CA VAL A 93 -4.82 12.69 -8.95
C VAL A 93 -3.51 13.39 -9.30
N GLY A 94 -3.54 14.25 -10.32
CA GLY A 94 -2.42 15.13 -10.68
C GLY A 94 -2.54 16.49 -10.01
N THR A 95 -1.81 17.49 -10.51
CA THR A 95 -1.80 18.84 -9.91
C THR A 95 -3.20 19.43 -9.81
N TYR A 96 -3.94 19.40 -10.93
CA TYR A 96 -5.26 20.03 -11.09
C TYR A 96 -6.24 19.17 -11.90
N HIS A 97 -6.01 17.86 -11.96
CA HIS A 97 -6.83 16.95 -12.73
C HIS A 97 -6.90 15.57 -12.08
N THR A 98 -7.89 14.81 -12.48
CA THR A 98 -8.18 13.49 -11.94
C THR A 98 -8.53 12.53 -13.07
N ILE A 99 -8.06 11.30 -12.95
CA ILE A 99 -8.44 10.16 -13.78
C ILE A 99 -9.10 9.10 -12.90
N VAL A 100 -10.19 8.50 -13.36
CA VAL A 100 -11.00 7.53 -12.62
C VAL A 100 -11.25 6.32 -13.51
N LEU A 101 -11.04 5.12 -12.94
CA LEU A 101 -11.33 3.83 -13.56
C LEU A 101 -12.54 3.20 -12.87
N LEU A 102 -13.52 2.81 -13.67
CA LEU A 102 -14.71 2.09 -13.22
C LEU A 102 -14.56 0.58 -13.40
N GLN A 103 -15.37 -0.20 -12.69
CA GLN A 103 -15.36 -1.66 -12.73
C GLN A 103 -15.67 -2.24 -14.13
N ASP A 104 -16.41 -1.50 -14.95
CA ASP A 104 -16.72 -1.88 -16.34
C ASP A 104 -15.56 -1.61 -17.32
N GLY A 105 -14.42 -1.10 -16.83
CA GLY A 105 -13.25 -0.72 -17.63
C GLY A 105 -13.35 0.68 -18.25
N SER A 106 -14.44 1.42 -18.03
CA SER A 106 -14.57 2.80 -18.49
C SER A 106 -13.63 3.73 -17.71
N ILE A 107 -13.00 4.65 -18.43
CA ILE A 107 -12.12 5.67 -17.85
C ILE A 107 -12.77 7.04 -18.01
N TYR A 108 -12.74 7.82 -16.94
CA TYR A 108 -13.17 9.22 -16.93
C TYR A 108 -12.03 10.12 -16.53
N THR A 109 -11.90 11.26 -17.20
CA THR A 109 -10.97 12.33 -16.81
C THR A 109 -11.74 13.62 -16.54
N GLN A 110 -11.28 14.41 -15.57
CA GLN A 110 -11.86 15.70 -15.19
C GLN A 110 -10.78 16.65 -14.66
N GLY A 111 -11.04 17.95 -14.66
CA GLY A 111 -10.12 18.95 -14.16
C GLY A 111 -9.56 19.90 -15.23
N SER A 112 -8.40 20.49 -14.92
CA SER A 112 -7.63 21.27 -15.87
C SER A 112 -7.23 20.43 -17.09
N ASN A 113 -7.16 21.06 -18.26
CA ASN A 113 -6.66 20.44 -19.49
C ASN A 113 -5.63 21.31 -20.23
N ASN A 114 -4.99 22.27 -19.55
CA ASN A 114 -4.12 23.27 -20.19
C ASN A 114 -2.91 22.64 -20.91
N TYR A 115 -2.51 21.43 -20.51
CA TYR A 115 -1.44 20.68 -21.16
C TYR A 115 -1.94 19.36 -21.78
N ASN A 116 -3.24 19.24 -22.05
CA ASN A 116 -3.86 18.01 -22.54
C ASN A 116 -3.80 16.81 -21.57
N GLN A 117 -3.63 17.05 -20.27
CA GLN A 117 -3.57 15.99 -19.26
C GLN A 117 -4.84 15.12 -19.20
N LEU A 118 -5.99 15.60 -19.69
CA LEU A 118 -7.20 14.78 -19.75
C LEU A 118 -7.20 13.76 -20.90
N GLY A 119 -6.28 13.88 -21.86
CA GLY A 119 -6.15 13.00 -23.02
C GLY A 119 -7.36 13.03 -23.97
N ARG A 120 -8.13 14.12 -23.91
CA ARG A 120 -9.31 14.39 -24.73
C ARG A 120 -9.53 15.90 -24.84
N SER A 121 -10.28 16.31 -25.85
CA SER A 121 -10.80 17.68 -25.95
C SER A 121 -12.08 17.86 -25.13
N GLY A 122 -12.58 19.09 -25.08
CA GLY A 122 -13.84 19.44 -24.43
C GLY A 122 -13.68 19.99 -23.02
N SER A 123 -14.77 19.90 -22.25
CA SER A 123 -14.89 20.56 -20.95
C SER A 123 -14.09 19.88 -19.83
N SER A 124 -13.91 20.62 -18.73
CA SER A 124 -13.29 20.15 -17.48
C SER A 124 -14.18 19.19 -16.67
N TYR A 125 -15.45 19.02 -17.04
CA TYR A 125 -16.35 18.08 -16.38
C TYR A 125 -15.93 16.63 -16.64
N PRO A 126 -16.21 15.69 -15.71
CA PRO A 126 -15.95 14.28 -15.93
C PRO A 126 -16.59 13.78 -17.21
N SER A 127 -15.74 13.34 -18.13
CA SER A 127 -16.15 12.78 -19.43
C SER A 127 -15.31 11.56 -19.74
N LYS A 128 -15.91 10.62 -20.47
CA LYS A 128 -15.29 9.34 -20.81
C LYS A 128 -14.12 9.56 -21.77
N VAL A 129 -13.05 8.82 -21.54
CA VAL A 129 -11.91 8.69 -22.46
C VAL A 129 -12.08 7.39 -23.25
N VAL A 130 -11.78 7.43 -24.54
CA VAL A 130 -11.83 6.25 -25.42
C VAL A 130 -10.41 5.84 -25.78
N LEU A 131 -10.06 4.59 -25.51
CA LEU A 131 -8.83 3.94 -25.98
C LEU A 131 -9.20 2.81 -26.93
N ASN A 132 -8.44 2.69 -28.00
CA ASN A 132 -8.49 1.53 -28.88
C ASN A 132 -7.52 0.48 -28.32
N LEU A 133 -8.07 -0.46 -27.55
CA LEU A 133 -7.33 -1.57 -26.98
C LEU A 133 -7.41 -2.78 -27.90
N ASP A 134 -6.37 -3.62 -27.87
CA ASP A 134 -6.43 -4.93 -28.51
C ASP A 134 -7.47 -5.81 -27.78
N SER A 135 -7.99 -6.85 -28.45
CA SER A 135 -9.02 -7.72 -27.87
C SER A 135 -8.60 -8.45 -26.59
N ASP A 136 -7.30 -8.63 -26.37
CA ASP A 136 -6.71 -9.29 -25.20
C ASP A 136 -6.01 -8.30 -24.25
N GLU A 137 -6.28 -7.00 -24.42
CA GLU A 137 -5.75 -5.94 -23.58
C GLU A 137 -6.84 -5.41 -22.62
N SER A 138 -6.51 -5.38 -21.33
CA SER A 138 -7.42 -4.95 -20.27
C SER A 138 -6.74 -3.89 -19.40
N ILE A 139 -7.46 -2.81 -19.10
CA ILE A 139 -7.00 -1.78 -18.17
C ILE A 139 -6.95 -2.37 -16.75
N LYS A 140 -5.83 -2.14 -16.07
CA LYS A 140 -5.58 -2.60 -14.69
C LYS A 140 -5.56 -1.47 -13.68
N GLN A 141 -4.96 -0.34 -14.05
CA GLN A 141 -4.69 0.77 -13.13
C GLN A 141 -4.72 2.10 -13.86
N VAL A 142 -5.03 3.17 -13.11
CA VAL A 142 -4.87 4.55 -13.56
C VAL A 142 -4.07 5.34 -12.54
N GLY A 143 -3.36 6.35 -13.02
CA GLY A 143 -2.53 7.19 -12.18
C GLY A 143 -2.34 8.57 -12.79
N ALA A 144 -1.84 9.50 -12.00
CA ALA A 144 -1.47 10.81 -12.49
C ALA A 144 -0.25 11.31 -11.71
N ILE A 145 0.64 12.00 -12.41
CA ILE A 145 1.84 12.61 -11.85
C ILE A 145 1.92 14.01 -12.41
N GLN A 146 1.91 15.03 -11.56
CA GLN A 146 1.92 16.44 -11.96
C GLN A 146 0.86 16.72 -13.05
N ASN A 147 1.29 17.09 -14.27
CA ASN A 147 0.45 17.40 -15.42
C ASN A 147 0.35 16.24 -16.42
N VAL A 148 0.55 14.99 -15.98
CA VAL A 148 0.45 13.79 -16.81
C VAL A 148 -0.55 12.81 -16.21
N SER A 149 -1.45 12.30 -17.05
CA SER A 149 -2.32 11.15 -16.73
C SER A 149 -1.76 9.88 -17.33
N TYR A 150 -1.95 8.75 -16.64
CA TYR A 150 -1.51 7.43 -17.06
C TYR A 150 -2.65 6.42 -17.02
N ILE A 151 -2.66 5.56 -18.05
CA ILE A 151 -3.54 4.38 -18.11
C ILE A 151 -2.65 3.16 -18.29
N VAL A 152 -2.79 2.19 -17.40
CA VAL A 152 -1.94 0.99 -17.36
C VAL A 152 -2.79 -0.22 -17.68
N THR A 153 -2.36 -0.99 -18.67
CA THR A 153 -3.00 -2.25 -19.05
C THR A 153 -2.11 -3.44 -18.65
N ASN A 154 -2.50 -4.66 -19.02
CA ASN A 154 -1.62 -5.83 -18.94
C ASN A 154 -0.37 -5.74 -19.84
N LYS A 155 -0.35 -4.86 -20.85
CA LYS A 155 0.68 -4.83 -21.90
C LYS A 155 1.37 -3.48 -22.08
N ARG A 156 0.66 -2.38 -21.82
CA ARG A 156 1.09 -1.03 -22.21
C ARG A 156 0.85 -0.06 -21.05
N ILE A 157 1.64 1.01 -21.05
CA ILE A 157 1.36 2.21 -20.28
C ILE A 157 1.08 3.32 -21.29
N TYR A 158 -0.06 3.97 -21.18
CA TYR A 158 -0.39 5.15 -21.97
C TYR A 158 -0.20 6.40 -21.12
N ALA A 159 0.21 7.50 -21.74
CA ALA A 159 0.28 8.80 -21.10
C ALA A 159 -0.37 9.90 -21.95
N SER A 160 -0.93 10.91 -21.30
CA SER A 160 -1.35 12.19 -21.90
C SER A 160 -0.95 13.33 -20.99
N GLY A 161 -0.71 14.52 -21.55
CA GLY A 161 -0.30 15.68 -20.76
C GLY A 161 1.10 16.18 -21.06
N GLN A 162 1.65 16.99 -20.15
CA GLN A 162 2.99 17.56 -20.26
C GLN A 162 4.04 16.60 -19.73
N CYS A 163 4.68 15.86 -20.62
CA CYS A 163 5.80 14.99 -20.33
C CYS A 163 7.10 15.80 -20.22
N THR A 164 7.47 16.23 -19.01
CA THR A 164 8.78 16.84 -18.74
C THR A 164 9.63 15.92 -17.88
N ASN A 165 10.94 16.17 -17.82
CA ASN A 165 11.83 15.53 -16.84
C ASN A 165 11.82 13.99 -16.89
N GLY A 166 11.52 13.41 -18.05
CA GLY A 166 11.47 11.95 -18.26
C GLY A 166 10.21 11.25 -17.75
N LEU A 167 9.16 11.97 -17.30
CA LEU A 167 7.94 11.36 -16.75
C LEU A 167 7.22 10.39 -17.71
N CYS A 168 7.38 10.57 -19.02
CA CYS A 168 6.81 9.68 -20.03
C CYS A 168 7.84 8.75 -20.69
N ALA A 169 9.00 8.52 -20.06
CA ALA A 169 10.05 7.66 -20.60
C ALA A 169 10.48 8.05 -22.04
N GLN A 170 10.50 9.37 -22.31
CA GLN A 170 10.95 9.94 -23.57
C GLN A 170 11.41 11.39 -23.38
N SER A 171 11.91 12.01 -24.46
CA SER A 171 12.19 13.44 -24.54
C SER A 171 10.96 14.28 -24.24
N ASP A 172 11.20 15.50 -23.76
CA ASP A 172 10.15 16.40 -23.31
C ASP A 172 9.14 16.71 -24.43
N ILE A 173 7.86 16.49 -24.16
CA ILE A 173 6.78 16.59 -25.15
C ILE A 173 5.43 16.85 -24.46
N VAL A 174 4.48 17.45 -25.18
CA VAL A 174 3.08 17.52 -24.74
C VAL A 174 2.24 16.56 -25.57
N LEU A 175 1.66 15.55 -24.92
CA LEU A 175 0.84 14.51 -25.55
C LEU A 175 -0.63 14.91 -25.52
N ALA A 176 -1.20 15.22 -26.68
CA ALA A 176 -2.58 15.66 -26.81
C ALA A 176 -3.61 14.56 -26.46
N ASN A 177 -3.27 13.30 -26.74
CA ASN A 177 -4.09 12.12 -26.49
C ASN A 177 -3.26 11.04 -25.79
N PHE A 178 -3.93 10.06 -25.18
CA PHE A 178 -3.27 8.92 -24.57
C PHE A 178 -2.42 8.15 -25.59
N THR A 179 -1.11 8.22 -25.43
CA THR A 179 -0.10 7.64 -26.32
C THR A 179 0.64 6.54 -25.57
N SER A 180 0.81 5.37 -26.19
CA SER A 180 1.55 4.26 -25.60
C SER A 180 3.02 4.64 -25.42
N LEU A 181 3.55 4.42 -24.22
CA LEU A 181 4.95 4.59 -23.90
C LEU A 181 5.75 3.36 -24.34
N GLN A 182 7.01 3.57 -24.69
CA GLN A 182 7.91 2.49 -25.10
C GLN A 182 8.41 1.72 -23.88
N LEU A 183 7.95 0.48 -23.72
CA LEU A 183 8.45 -0.42 -22.67
C LEU A 183 9.74 -1.14 -23.12
N PRO A 184 10.58 -1.60 -22.18
CA PRO A 184 11.70 -2.50 -22.48
C PRO A 184 11.20 -3.80 -23.13
N GLN A 185 12.01 -4.39 -24.01
CA GLN A 185 11.63 -5.62 -24.72
C GLN A 185 11.25 -6.75 -23.77
N SER A 186 10.20 -7.51 -24.14
CA SER A 186 9.74 -8.69 -23.41
C SER A 186 9.37 -8.43 -21.95
N THR A 187 8.88 -7.22 -21.63
CA THR A 187 8.37 -6.88 -20.29
C THR A 187 6.84 -6.79 -20.28
N TYR A 188 6.23 -7.36 -19.24
CA TYR A 188 4.80 -7.27 -18.97
C TYR A 188 4.58 -6.63 -17.61
N ILE A 189 3.52 -5.83 -17.49
CA ILE A 189 3.30 -5.01 -16.31
C ILE A 189 2.54 -5.83 -15.26
N GLN A 190 3.17 -5.99 -14.09
CA GLN A 190 2.51 -6.52 -12.89
C GLN A 190 1.77 -5.40 -12.15
N LYS A 191 2.46 -4.28 -11.89
CA LYS A 191 1.93 -3.13 -11.14
C LYS A 191 2.69 -1.86 -11.50
N ALA A 192 1.99 -0.73 -11.57
CA ALA A 192 2.60 0.60 -11.68
C ALA A 192 2.51 1.36 -10.35
N PHE A 193 3.43 2.30 -10.16
CA PHE A 193 3.55 3.18 -9.02
C PHE A 193 3.73 4.61 -9.55
N PHE A 194 2.94 5.53 -9.00
CA PHE A 194 2.87 6.92 -9.43
C PHE A 194 3.35 7.82 -8.30
N PHE A 195 4.65 8.07 -8.26
CA PHE A 195 5.27 8.98 -7.28
C PHE A 195 5.33 10.39 -7.84
N GLU A 196 5.62 11.39 -7.00
CA GLU A 196 5.53 12.82 -7.36
C GLU A 196 6.34 13.22 -8.59
N HIS A 197 7.52 12.61 -8.76
CA HIS A 197 8.42 12.89 -9.87
C HIS A 197 8.88 11.64 -10.63
N ASN A 198 8.29 10.48 -10.33
CA ASN A 198 8.73 9.20 -10.87
C ASN A 198 7.55 8.30 -11.22
N LEU A 199 7.58 7.77 -12.44
CA LEU A 199 6.76 6.64 -12.83
C LEU A 199 7.61 5.39 -12.72
N VAL A 200 7.15 4.41 -11.95
CA VAL A 200 7.82 3.11 -11.79
C VAL A 200 6.83 2.01 -12.09
N PHE A 201 7.27 0.92 -12.72
CA PHE A 201 6.48 -0.30 -12.77
C PHE A 201 7.30 -1.52 -12.37
N LYS A 202 6.64 -2.46 -11.69
CA LYS A 202 7.12 -3.81 -11.45
C LYS A 202 6.67 -4.70 -12.60
N ALA A 203 7.62 -5.34 -13.26
CA ALA A 203 7.35 -6.30 -14.31
C ALA A 203 7.01 -7.68 -13.74
N THR A 204 6.38 -8.55 -14.54
CA THR A 204 6.06 -9.93 -14.15
C THR A 204 7.28 -10.80 -13.87
N ASN A 205 8.45 -10.39 -14.35
CA ASN A 205 9.75 -11.01 -14.03
C ASN A 205 10.38 -10.43 -12.74
N TYR A 206 9.60 -9.73 -11.92
CA TYR A 206 9.99 -9.11 -10.64
C TYR A 206 10.98 -7.94 -10.72
N ASN A 207 11.44 -7.56 -11.92
CA ASN A 207 12.28 -6.37 -12.07
C ASN A 207 11.44 -5.09 -11.96
N PHE A 208 12.04 -4.05 -11.40
CA PHE A 208 11.47 -2.70 -11.39
C PHE A 208 12.11 -1.86 -12.49
N TYR A 209 11.29 -1.06 -13.17
CA TYR A 209 11.73 -0.10 -14.17
C TYR A 209 11.18 1.27 -13.83
N GLY A 210 12.08 2.27 -13.77
CA GLY A 210 11.75 3.63 -13.39
C GLY A 210 12.07 4.64 -14.48
N THR A 211 11.37 5.76 -14.45
CA THR A 211 11.61 6.94 -15.27
C THR A 211 11.29 8.20 -14.46
N GLY A 212 11.81 9.36 -14.87
CA GLY A 212 11.58 10.63 -14.17
C GLY A 212 12.84 11.22 -13.52
N ARG A 213 12.65 11.95 -12.42
CA ARG A 213 13.73 12.62 -11.66
C ARG A 213 14.67 11.60 -11.01
N ASN A 214 15.97 11.84 -11.10
CA ASN A 214 17.00 10.99 -10.49
C ASN A 214 18.25 11.81 -10.09
N TYR A 215 18.06 13.03 -9.58
CA TYR A 215 19.16 13.90 -9.16
C TYR A 215 19.99 13.25 -8.06
N GLU A 216 19.32 12.64 -7.09
CA GLU A 216 19.98 12.06 -5.91
C GLU A 216 20.23 10.55 -6.08
N GLY A 217 19.89 9.97 -7.24
CA GLY A 217 19.98 8.53 -7.44
C GLY A 217 18.79 7.73 -6.89
N GLN A 218 17.66 8.36 -6.57
CA GLN A 218 16.47 7.71 -6.00
C GLN A 218 15.83 6.61 -6.88
N LEU A 219 16.25 6.43 -8.13
CA LEU A 219 15.82 5.31 -8.96
C LEU A 219 16.77 4.09 -8.89
N CYS A 220 17.83 4.13 -8.10
CA CYS A 220 18.79 3.03 -7.93
C CYS A 220 19.38 2.53 -9.26
N THR A 221 19.69 3.41 -10.21
CA THR A 221 20.12 2.99 -11.56
C THR A 221 21.60 2.62 -11.64
N GLY A 222 22.35 2.74 -10.54
CA GLY A 222 23.78 2.42 -10.45
C GLY A 222 24.72 3.48 -11.03
N SER A 223 24.16 4.60 -11.52
CA SER A 223 24.92 5.73 -12.06
C SER A 223 24.11 7.03 -11.95
N TYR A 224 24.83 8.16 -11.90
CA TYR A 224 24.23 9.47 -11.94
C TYR A 224 23.59 9.74 -13.29
N THR A 225 22.31 10.11 -13.26
CA THR A 225 21.60 10.66 -14.41
C THR A 225 20.48 11.52 -13.86
N GLN A 226 20.57 12.83 -14.04
CA GLN A 226 19.60 13.82 -13.51
C GLN A 226 18.14 13.47 -13.82
N PHE A 227 17.87 13.02 -15.05
CA PHE A 227 16.55 12.58 -15.51
C PHE A 227 16.67 11.30 -16.31
N ILE A 228 15.98 10.26 -15.86
CA ILE A 228 15.82 9.02 -16.61
C ILE A 228 14.70 9.25 -17.63
N LYS A 229 15.05 9.31 -18.93
CA LYS A 229 14.13 9.59 -20.04
C LYS A 229 13.78 8.36 -20.87
N GLN A 230 13.98 7.17 -20.31
CA GLN A 230 13.57 5.88 -20.85
C GLN A 230 13.40 4.93 -19.67
N PHE A 231 12.50 3.95 -19.74
CA PHE A 231 12.35 2.99 -18.66
C PHE A 231 13.66 2.24 -18.41
N THR A 232 14.32 2.59 -17.29
CA THR A 232 15.60 2.02 -16.90
C THR A 232 15.38 1.04 -15.77
N LYS A 233 16.01 -0.13 -15.86
CA LYS A 233 15.95 -1.13 -14.79
C LYS A 233 16.56 -0.54 -13.52
N MET A 234 15.81 -0.60 -12.42
CA MET A 234 16.32 -0.27 -11.09
C MET A 234 17.11 -1.47 -10.56
N ASN A 235 18.25 -1.23 -9.90
CA ASN A 235 19.10 -2.27 -9.32
C ASN A 235 18.55 -2.84 -8.00
N LEU A 236 17.25 -3.10 -7.98
CA LEU A 236 16.55 -3.70 -6.84
C LEU A 236 16.58 -5.23 -6.93
N GLY A 237 16.69 -5.90 -5.79
CA GLY A 237 16.56 -7.36 -5.71
C GLY A 237 15.14 -7.83 -6.08
N SER A 238 15.02 -9.07 -6.55
CA SER A 238 13.72 -9.70 -6.88
C SER A 238 12.80 -9.86 -5.66
N THR A 239 13.35 -9.70 -4.46
CA THR A 239 12.66 -9.87 -3.18
C THR A 239 11.91 -8.64 -2.71
N VAL A 240 12.10 -7.48 -3.37
CA VAL A 240 11.40 -6.24 -3.02
C VAL A 240 9.89 -6.38 -3.26
N GLU A 241 9.13 -6.18 -2.21
CA GLU A 241 7.67 -6.22 -2.20
C GLU A 241 7.03 -4.83 -2.09
N LYS A 242 7.67 -3.91 -1.35
CA LYS A 242 7.20 -2.53 -1.19
C LYS A 242 8.26 -1.52 -1.63
N LEU A 243 7.78 -0.45 -2.22
CA LEU A 243 8.56 0.63 -2.78
C LEU A 243 7.89 1.95 -2.43
N ALA A 244 8.67 2.88 -1.89
CA ALA A 244 8.24 4.26 -1.66
C ALA A 244 9.33 5.20 -2.20
N ILE A 245 8.97 6.25 -2.94
CA ILE A 245 9.92 7.20 -3.54
C ILE A 245 9.43 8.63 -3.32
N ASN A 246 10.32 9.51 -2.87
CA ASN A 246 10.10 10.96 -2.81
C ASN A 246 11.08 11.68 -3.76
N ILE A 247 11.25 13.00 -3.60
CA ILE A 247 12.11 13.82 -4.46
C ILE A 247 13.61 13.52 -4.35
N ASN A 248 14.07 12.93 -3.24
CA ASN A 248 15.49 12.75 -2.91
C ASN A 248 15.89 11.28 -2.65
N THR A 249 14.96 10.42 -2.29
CA THR A 249 15.24 9.07 -1.79
C THR A 249 14.17 8.07 -2.17
N SER A 250 14.54 6.81 -2.05
CA SER A 250 13.68 5.65 -2.27
C SER A 250 13.91 4.64 -1.16
N LEU A 251 12.83 4.06 -0.66
CA LEU A 251 12.85 3.06 0.39
C LEU A 251 12.24 1.76 -0.14
N HIS A 252 12.92 0.65 0.16
CA HIS A 252 12.60 -0.67 -0.36
C HIS A 252 12.49 -1.67 0.78
N LEU A 253 11.37 -2.38 0.84
CA LEU A 253 11.16 -3.48 1.78
C LEU A 253 11.08 -4.79 1.02
N THR A 254 11.86 -5.77 1.46
CA THR A 254 11.83 -7.14 0.93
C THR A 254 10.88 -8.04 1.73
N TYR A 255 10.42 -9.14 1.13
CA TYR A 255 9.59 -10.13 1.84
C TYR A 255 10.31 -10.80 3.02
N ASN A 256 11.65 -10.68 3.08
CA ASN A 256 12.49 -11.14 4.18
C ASN A 256 12.67 -10.06 5.26
N ASN A 257 11.86 -9.01 5.25
CA ASN A 257 11.88 -7.90 6.21
C ASN A 257 13.19 -7.07 6.20
N GLN A 258 13.99 -7.17 5.14
CA GLN A 258 15.18 -6.31 4.94
C GLN A 258 14.76 -4.97 4.34
N LEU A 259 15.23 -3.89 4.96
CA LEU A 259 15.03 -2.52 4.51
C LEU A 259 16.29 -2.01 3.79
N SER A 260 16.12 -1.26 2.71
CA SER A 260 17.23 -0.62 2.00
C SER A 260 16.78 0.67 1.34
N PHE A 261 17.72 1.55 1.01
CA PHE A 261 17.43 2.82 0.35
C PHE A 261 18.41 3.14 -0.78
N CYS A 262 18.00 4.03 -1.68
CA CYS A 262 18.88 4.74 -2.61
C CYS A 262 18.48 6.21 -2.62
N GLY A 263 19.40 7.10 -2.96
CA GLY A 263 19.13 8.53 -2.87
C GLY A 263 20.12 9.25 -1.98
N ASP A 264 19.71 10.47 -1.62
CA ASP A 264 20.28 11.23 -0.52
C ASP A 264 19.83 10.64 0.83
N ASP A 265 20.78 10.58 1.76
CA ASP A 265 20.59 10.21 3.17
C ASP A 265 20.98 11.34 4.13
N GLU A 266 21.19 12.56 3.61
CA GLU A 266 21.52 13.77 4.36
C GLU A 266 22.78 13.63 5.23
N SER A 267 23.59 12.59 5.01
CA SER A 267 24.83 12.34 5.75
C SER A 267 26.01 13.19 5.24
N GLY A 268 25.80 14.00 4.19
CA GLY A 268 26.86 14.70 3.49
C GLY A 268 27.80 13.76 2.71
N GLY A 269 27.46 12.47 2.61
CA GLY A 269 28.13 11.48 1.77
C GLY A 269 27.71 11.54 0.30
N SER A 270 28.43 10.80 -0.55
CA SER A 270 28.11 10.65 -1.98
C SER A 270 26.74 10.01 -2.18
N GLU A 271 25.98 10.46 -3.20
CA GLU A 271 24.65 9.94 -3.47
C GLU A 271 24.65 8.41 -3.69
N GLN A 272 23.67 7.71 -3.12
CA GLN A 272 23.61 6.24 -3.16
C GLN A 272 22.87 5.77 -4.41
N TYR A 273 23.61 5.47 -5.48
CA TYR A 273 23.05 4.98 -6.74
C TYR A 273 22.75 3.47 -6.75
N TYR A 274 23.18 2.75 -5.71
CA TYR A 274 22.89 1.33 -5.46
C TYR A 274 22.16 1.19 -4.12
N PRO A 275 21.34 0.14 -3.94
CA PRO A 275 20.66 -0.07 -2.67
C PRO A 275 21.64 -0.26 -1.51
N THR A 276 21.52 0.59 -0.51
CA THR A 276 22.24 0.47 0.76
C THR A 276 21.30 -0.14 1.79
N THR A 277 21.72 -1.25 2.39
CA THR A 277 20.93 -1.95 3.41
C THR A 277 20.91 -1.11 4.70
N ILE A 278 19.73 -0.99 5.29
CA ILE A 278 19.53 -0.38 6.60
C ILE A 278 19.49 -1.52 7.61
N ASP A 279 20.25 -1.40 8.68
CA ASP A 279 20.23 -2.38 9.75
C ASP A 279 18.85 -2.39 10.43
N THR A 280 18.20 -3.57 10.40
CA THR A 280 16.85 -3.79 10.90
C THR A 280 16.82 -4.58 12.20
N ASP A 281 17.94 -4.75 12.91
CA ASP A 281 17.98 -5.50 14.18
C ASP A 281 16.99 -4.98 15.24
N GLU A 282 16.46 -3.78 15.05
CA GLU A 282 15.40 -3.18 15.88
C GLU A 282 13.96 -3.28 15.31
N PHE A 283 13.78 -3.75 14.07
CA PHE A 283 12.47 -3.90 13.42
C PHE A 283 12.15 -5.39 13.21
N TYR A 284 11.22 -5.92 14.00
CA TYR A 284 10.96 -7.36 14.00
C TYR A 284 10.00 -7.80 12.89
N ASN A 285 9.05 -6.94 12.47
CA ASN A 285 8.09 -7.27 11.42
C ASN A 285 7.48 -6.02 10.76
N ILE A 286 8.22 -5.42 9.82
CA ILE A 286 7.79 -4.25 9.07
C ILE A 286 6.58 -4.63 8.22
N LYS A 287 5.44 -4.04 8.54
CA LYS A 287 4.20 -4.16 7.78
C LYS A 287 4.14 -3.22 6.62
N ASP A 288 4.68 -2.01 6.71
CA ASP A 288 4.56 -1.03 5.64
C ASP A 288 5.61 0.07 5.71
N ILE A 289 5.84 0.74 4.59
CA ILE A 289 6.85 1.79 4.45
C ILE A 289 6.32 3.00 3.69
N ALA A 290 6.79 4.18 4.06
CA ALA A 290 6.47 5.44 3.42
C ALA A 290 7.67 6.40 3.47
N VAL A 291 7.69 7.35 2.55
CA VAL A 291 8.65 8.46 2.55
C VAL A 291 7.87 9.78 2.51
N TYR A 292 8.25 10.73 3.36
CA TYR A 292 7.58 12.02 3.54
C TYR A 292 8.61 13.13 3.75
N GLY A 293 8.65 14.11 2.83
CA GLY A 293 9.67 15.16 2.88
C GLY A 293 11.05 14.53 2.93
N GLU A 294 11.80 14.83 3.98
CA GLU A 294 13.13 14.29 4.28
C GLU A 294 13.10 13.06 5.22
N SER A 295 11.91 12.69 5.70
CA SER A 295 11.73 11.63 6.69
C SER A 295 11.18 10.35 6.09
N TRP A 296 11.54 9.23 6.70
CA TRP A 296 11.03 7.91 6.36
C TRP A 296 10.10 7.42 7.45
N VAL A 297 9.06 6.68 7.07
CA VAL A 297 8.12 6.08 8.00
C VAL A 297 8.11 4.58 7.83
N VAL A 298 8.32 3.89 8.94
CA VAL A 298 8.34 2.43 9.02
C VAL A 298 7.24 2.01 9.98
N VAL A 299 6.30 1.22 9.49
CA VAL A 299 5.24 0.60 10.30
C VAL A 299 5.67 -0.80 10.66
N ASP A 300 5.98 -1.03 11.92
CA ASP A 300 6.23 -2.34 12.51
C ASP A 300 4.95 -2.86 13.18
N GLN A 301 4.87 -4.17 13.44
CA GLN A 301 3.69 -4.80 14.06
C GLN A 301 3.21 -4.12 15.34
N GLU A 302 4.15 -3.62 16.14
CA GLU A 302 3.83 -2.98 17.42
C GLU A 302 3.78 -1.46 17.34
N LYS A 303 4.57 -0.84 16.45
CA LYS A 303 4.93 0.59 16.54
C LYS A 303 5.16 1.19 15.17
N THR A 304 4.91 2.49 15.05
CA THR A 304 5.32 3.28 13.88
C THR A 304 6.46 4.21 14.24
N TYR A 305 7.47 4.25 13.38
CA TYR A 305 8.68 5.03 13.56
C TYR A 305 8.81 6.06 12.44
N GLN A 306 9.14 7.30 12.81
CA GLN A 306 9.75 8.25 11.90
C GLN A 306 11.26 8.11 12.04
N ILE A 307 11.89 7.93 10.91
CA ILE A 307 13.33 7.84 10.80
C ILE A 307 13.74 9.06 9.99
N THR A 308 14.46 9.98 10.63
CA THR A 308 15.14 11.06 9.92
C THR A 308 16.61 10.66 9.79
N PRO A 309 17.10 10.45 8.56
CA PRO A 309 18.52 10.23 8.33
C PRO A 309 19.35 11.37 8.96
N ASN A 310 20.45 11.05 9.65
CA ASN A 310 21.38 12.06 10.15
C ASN A 310 22.79 11.47 10.25
N THR A 311 23.78 12.32 9.99
CA THR A 311 25.25 12.13 9.92
C THR A 311 25.94 11.31 11.02
N GLN A 312 25.32 11.03 12.17
CA GLN A 312 25.98 10.32 13.28
C GLN A 312 25.11 9.27 13.98
N GLU A 313 23.78 9.42 14.00
CA GLU A 313 22.83 8.44 14.52
C GLU A 313 21.48 8.64 13.83
N TRP A 314 20.85 7.54 13.39
CA TRP A 314 19.47 7.53 12.90
C TRP A 314 18.54 8.00 14.02
N LYS A 315 18.08 9.25 13.98
CA LYS A 315 17.17 9.77 15.00
C LYS A 315 15.80 9.14 14.78
N LYS A 316 15.49 8.15 15.61
CA LYS A 316 14.20 7.47 15.65
C LYS A 316 13.27 8.25 16.56
N GLN A 317 12.21 8.80 16.00
CA GLN A 317 11.10 9.34 16.79
C GLN A 317 9.94 8.35 16.69
N LYS A 318 9.55 7.76 17.82
CA LYS A 318 8.31 6.98 17.90
C LYS A 318 7.14 7.93 17.63
N LEU A 319 6.37 7.66 16.57
CA LEU A 319 5.37 8.61 16.12
C LEU A 319 4.03 8.46 16.82
N VAL A 320 3.48 7.25 16.92
CA VAL A 320 2.08 7.04 17.36
C VAL A 320 1.89 5.63 17.98
N GLN A 321 0.78 5.47 18.72
CA GLN A 321 0.27 4.32 19.48
C GLN A 321 0.27 2.96 18.75
N GLU A 322 0.16 1.88 19.54
CA GLU A 322 0.12 0.48 19.10
C GLU A 322 -1.04 0.20 18.13
N GLY A 323 -0.80 -0.68 17.15
CA GLY A 323 -1.87 -1.28 16.32
C GLY A 323 -2.12 -0.68 14.92
N MET A 324 -1.27 0.23 14.44
CA MET A 324 -1.35 0.71 13.05
C MET A 324 -0.75 -0.31 12.08
N THR A 325 -1.40 -0.56 10.95
CA THR A 325 -1.02 -1.67 10.05
C THR A 325 -0.61 -1.25 8.64
N ASN A 326 -1.07 -0.09 8.16
CA ASN A 326 -0.76 0.40 6.82
C ASN A 326 -0.37 1.88 6.88
N VAL A 327 0.45 2.31 5.92
CA VAL A 327 0.88 3.70 5.76
C VAL A 327 0.78 4.10 4.29
N THR A 328 0.21 5.27 4.01
CA THR A 328 0.26 5.86 2.66
C THR A 328 0.83 7.26 2.76
N ALA A 329 1.94 7.51 2.06
CA ALA A 329 2.49 8.83 1.85
C ALA A 329 1.91 9.48 0.59
N SER A 330 1.50 10.75 0.68
CA SER A 330 1.13 11.55 -0.48
C SER A 330 2.23 12.55 -0.87
N SER A 331 2.19 13.04 -2.12
CA SER A 331 3.09 14.06 -2.66
C SER A 331 3.02 15.41 -1.93
N SER A 332 1.94 15.68 -1.19
CA SER A 332 1.79 16.89 -0.37
C SER A 332 2.06 16.65 1.11
N GLY A 333 2.62 15.49 1.45
CA GLY A 333 3.09 15.24 2.79
C GLY A 333 2.10 14.58 3.73
N LEU A 334 1.12 13.87 3.17
CA LEU A 334 0.14 13.18 3.99
C LEU A 334 0.57 11.78 4.35
N ILE A 335 0.59 11.43 5.64
CA ILE A 335 0.73 10.05 6.09
C ILE A 335 -0.56 9.59 6.73
N ILE A 336 -1.19 8.55 6.17
CA ILE A 336 -2.43 7.98 6.70
C ILE A 336 -2.18 6.60 7.26
N PHE A 337 -2.62 6.38 8.50
CA PHE A 337 -2.64 5.07 9.13
C PHE A 337 -4.04 4.50 9.19
N SER A 338 -4.15 3.19 8.91
CA SER A 338 -5.34 2.39 9.24
C SER A 338 -4.99 1.37 10.32
N THR A 339 -5.87 1.17 11.29
CA THR A 339 -5.83 0.05 12.25
C THR A 339 -6.72 -1.10 11.76
N ILE A 340 -6.26 -2.35 11.89
CA ILE A 340 -7.13 -3.53 11.75
C ILE A 340 -7.76 -3.81 13.10
N SER A 341 -9.05 -4.18 13.13
CA SER A 341 -9.72 -4.60 14.36
C SER A 341 -9.01 -5.83 14.94
N GLN A 342 -8.48 -5.72 16.16
CA GLN A 342 -8.43 -6.89 17.02
C GLN A 342 -9.90 -7.26 17.30
N THR A 343 -10.30 -8.47 16.93
CA THR A 343 -11.53 -9.05 17.49
C THR A 343 -11.35 -9.10 18.99
N THR A 344 -11.96 -8.16 19.71
CA THR A 344 -12.06 -8.22 21.16
C THR A 344 -12.88 -9.47 21.50
N GLN A 345 -12.22 -10.49 22.06
CA GLN A 345 -12.94 -11.39 22.94
C GLN A 345 -13.53 -10.52 24.06
N GLN A 346 -14.85 -10.58 24.24
CA GLN A 346 -15.51 -9.95 25.38
C GLN A 346 -14.87 -10.49 26.66
N SER A 347 -14.19 -9.61 27.40
CA SER A 347 -14.02 -9.74 28.84
C SER A 347 -15.36 -9.38 29.47
N GLU A 348 -16.06 -10.36 30.01
CA GLU A 348 -17.08 -10.12 31.04
C GLU A 348 -16.38 -9.82 32.37
N ASP A 349 -17.12 -9.12 33.22
CA ASP A 349 -16.70 -8.25 34.31
C ASP A 349 -15.87 -8.87 35.45
N ASP A 350 -15.23 -7.96 36.21
CA ASP A 350 -14.63 -8.16 37.52
C ASP A 350 -15.58 -8.85 38.51
N ASP A 351 -15.10 -9.92 39.16
CA ASP A 351 -15.44 -10.26 40.54
C ASP A 351 -14.22 -10.96 41.17
N GLU A 352 -13.50 -10.24 42.05
CA GLU A 352 -12.58 -10.84 43.01
C GLU A 352 -13.39 -11.69 44.01
N LEU A 353 -13.30 -13.02 43.94
CA LEU A 353 -13.33 -13.92 45.10
C LEU A 353 -13.04 -15.37 44.69
N GLU A 354 -12.18 -16.02 45.51
CA GLU A 354 -11.84 -17.45 45.55
C GLU A 354 -10.74 -17.97 44.61
N SER A 355 -9.51 -17.75 45.08
CA SER A 355 -8.46 -18.78 45.09
C SER A 355 -9.02 -20.15 45.53
N ASP A 356 -8.64 -21.22 44.83
CA ASP A 356 -8.65 -22.66 45.22
C ASP A 356 -9.45 -23.67 44.35
N ILE A 357 -10.05 -23.29 43.22
CA ILE A 357 -10.88 -24.26 42.43
C ILE A 357 -10.24 -24.76 41.11
N PHE A 358 -9.23 -24.07 40.55
CA PHE A 358 -8.61 -24.51 39.26
C PHE A 358 -7.55 -25.61 39.37
N GLY A 359 -7.06 -25.92 40.58
CA GLY A 359 -6.14 -27.05 40.80
C GLY A 359 -6.81 -28.43 40.73
N PHE A 360 -8.12 -28.50 40.97
CA PHE A 360 -8.87 -29.76 41.04
C PHE A 360 -9.42 -30.25 39.70
N THR A 361 -9.68 -29.36 38.73
CA THR A 361 -10.18 -29.73 37.39
C THR A 361 -9.10 -30.35 36.51
N ILE A 362 -7.84 -29.90 36.64
CA ILE A 362 -6.70 -30.50 35.92
C ILE A 362 -6.36 -31.88 36.51
N LEU A 363 -6.41 -32.03 37.84
CA LEU A 363 -6.16 -33.32 38.49
C LEU A 363 -7.24 -34.36 38.14
N ALA A 364 -8.52 -33.96 38.08
CA ALA A 364 -9.61 -34.85 37.67
C ALA A 364 -9.50 -35.31 36.20
N PHE A 365 -9.06 -34.43 35.29
CA PHE A 365 -8.84 -34.79 33.89
C PHE A 365 -7.65 -35.75 33.72
N VAL A 366 -6.57 -35.54 34.47
CA VAL A 366 -5.39 -36.42 34.45
C VAL A 366 -5.74 -37.80 35.04
N VAL A 367 -6.49 -37.85 36.14
CA VAL A 367 -6.95 -39.13 36.73
C VAL A 367 -7.91 -39.87 35.79
N ALA A 368 -8.81 -39.16 35.10
CA ALA A 368 -9.71 -39.76 34.11
C ALA A 368 -8.95 -40.34 32.90
N GLN A 369 -7.91 -39.65 32.41
CA GLN A 369 -7.08 -40.18 31.31
C GLN A 369 -6.24 -41.39 31.73
N ILE A 370 -5.69 -41.40 32.95
CA ILE A 370 -4.95 -42.55 33.49
C ILE A 370 -5.86 -43.77 33.68
N ALA A 371 -7.11 -43.57 34.14
CA ALA A 371 -8.10 -44.64 34.27
C ALA A 371 -8.50 -45.25 32.92
N ILE A 372 -8.65 -44.43 31.88
CA ILE A 372 -8.95 -44.89 30.51
C ILE A 372 -7.77 -45.72 29.95
N LEU A 373 -6.53 -45.27 30.16
CA LEU A 373 -5.32 -45.99 29.75
C LEU A 373 -5.17 -47.35 30.46
N LEU A 374 -5.47 -47.42 31.77
CA LEU A 374 -5.44 -48.67 32.52
C LEU A 374 -6.52 -49.65 32.05
N THR A 375 -7.71 -49.15 31.70
CA THR A 375 -8.83 -49.98 31.22
C THR A 375 -8.53 -50.58 29.83
N LEU A 376 -7.91 -49.79 28.95
CA LEU A 376 -7.42 -50.26 27.65
C LEU A 376 -6.27 -51.27 27.78
N CYS A 377 -5.38 -51.09 28.75
CA CYS A 377 -4.29 -52.02 29.02
C CYS A 377 -4.80 -53.40 29.52
N VAL A 378 -5.83 -53.41 30.39
CA VAL A 378 -6.48 -54.65 30.85
C VAL A 378 -7.21 -55.37 29.71
N GLN A 379 -7.86 -54.64 28.79
CA GLN A 379 -8.49 -55.24 27.62
C GLN A 379 -7.46 -55.83 26.64
N CYS A 380 -6.33 -55.16 26.40
CA CYS A 380 -5.24 -55.68 25.58
C CYS A 380 -4.62 -56.97 26.15
N ASN A 381 -4.45 -57.05 27.48
CA ASN A 381 -3.94 -58.27 28.13
C ASN A 381 -4.96 -59.42 28.12
N LYS A 382 -6.27 -59.15 28.22
CA LYS A 382 -7.31 -60.19 28.03
C LYS A 382 -7.32 -60.75 26.60
N ILE A 383 -7.12 -59.91 25.58
CA ILE A 383 -7.07 -60.35 24.17
C ILE A 383 -5.81 -61.21 23.89
N LYS A 384 -4.66 -60.87 24.49
CA LYS A 384 -3.44 -61.70 24.40
C LYS A 384 -3.57 -63.06 25.12
N LEU A 385 -4.31 -63.14 26.23
CA LEU A 385 -4.56 -64.39 26.94
C LEU A 385 -5.59 -65.29 26.24
N MET A 386 -6.58 -64.74 25.53
CA MET A 386 -7.54 -65.51 24.75
C MET A 386 -6.92 -66.13 23.49
N LYS A 387 -6.00 -65.44 22.80
CA LYS A 387 -5.31 -66.00 21.61
C LYS A 387 -4.31 -67.14 21.92
N LYS A 388 -3.91 -67.32 23.19
CA LYS A 388 -3.03 -68.42 23.61
C LYS A 388 -3.76 -69.71 24.01
N ARG A 389 -5.10 -69.70 24.07
CA ARG A 389 -5.89 -70.84 24.57
C ARG A 389 -6.45 -71.76 23.46
N ASP A 390 -6.37 -71.36 22.19
CA ASP A 390 -6.97 -72.07 21.05
C ASP A 390 -5.97 -72.78 20.11
N ALA A 391 -4.73 -73.02 20.53
CA ALA A 391 -3.78 -73.83 19.76
C ALA A 391 -3.49 -75.18 20.45
N LYS A 392 -4.33 -76.19 20.20
CA LYS A 392 -4.02 -77.61 20.44
C LYS A 392 -3.28 -78.19 19.23
N PRO A 393 -2.15 -78.91 19.39
CA PRO A 393 -1.52 -79.64 18.30
C PRO A 393 -2.18 -81.02 18.12
N VAL A 394 -2.57 -81.34 16.88
CA VAL A 394 -2.99 -82.69 16.47
C VAL A 394 -1.76 -83.45 15.98
N ALA A 395 -1.59 -84.66 16.52
CA ALA A 395 -0.49 -85.57 16.24
C ALA A 395 -0.66 -86.37 14.94
N GLU A 396 0.48 -86.86 14.46
CA GLU A 396 0.76 -87.66 13.26
C GLU A 396 -0.13 -88.89 13.04
N ASN A 397 -0.27 -89.32 11.77
CA ASN A 397 -0.10 -90.73 11.44
C ASN A 397 0.39 -90.95 10.00
N LYS A 398 1.36 -91.88 9.90
CA LYS A 398 2.01 -92.45 8.71
C LYS A 398 1.07 -93.39 7.95
N VAL A 399 1.26 -93.53 6.62
CA VAL A 399 1.95 -94.63 5.91
C VAL A 399 2.34 -94.12 4.53
#